data_AF-A0A539D3F8-F1
#
_entry.id   AF-A0A539D3F8-F1
#
_cell.length_a   1.000
_cell.length_b   1.000
_cell.length_c   1.000
_cell.angle_alpha   90.00
_cell.angle_beta   90.00
_cell.angle_gamma   90.00
#
_symmetry.space_group_name_H-M   'P 1'
#
loop_
_entity.id
_entity.type
_entity.pdbx_description
1 polymer ?
#
loop_
_entity_poly.entity_id
_entity_poly.type
_entity_poly.pdbx_seq_one_letter_code
_entity_poly.pdbx_strand_id
1 'polypeptide(L)'
;VVAGGTPAAIDAEGFNVTASGKTNIVASTAIARGDLRTLTVEQDERVRARMQAIVETNLPRTDAELIFAESSYPPMAPSEGNRALLARLNAVNRDLGLPEMSEYDPARRGAADSGFVAADVDTLGGLGIAGGNAHADGEWVDLDSLVRQAQRAAVLISRLSLGGE
;
A
#
# COMPACT_ATOMS: atom_id res chain seq x y z
N VAL A 1 -3.79 -16.37 -0.54
CA VAL A 1 -3.85 -17.84 -0.30
C VAL A 1 -5.20 -18.37 -0.77
N VAL A 2 -5.24 -19.57 -1.36
CA VAL A 2 -6.48 -20.20 -1.87
C VAL A 2 -6.44 -21.70 -1.57
N ALA A 3 -7.52 -22.27 -1.06
CA ALA A 3 -7.67 -23.73 -0.93
C ALA A 3 -9.14 -24.17 -1.04
N GLY A 4 -9.37 -25.42 -1.42
CA GLY A 4 -10.69 -26.04 -1.43
C GLY A 4 -10.65 -27.47 -0.94
N GLY A 5 -11.63 -27.86 -0.12
CA GLY A 5 -11.65 -29.18 0.52
C GLY A 5 -12.95 -29.49 1.28
N THR A 6 -12.95 -30.66 1.91
CA THR A 6 -13.98 -31.17 2.80
C THR A 6 -13.27 -31.78 4.04
N PRO A 7 -12.88 -30.97 5.03
CA PRO A 7 -13.09 -29.52 5.15
C PRO A 7 -11.96 -28.68 4.51
N ALA A 8 -12.24 -27.38 4.34
CA ALA A 8 -11.22 -26.34 4.25
C ALA A 8 -11.42 -25.35 5.41
N ALA A 9 -10.33 -24.83 5.97
CA ALA A 9 -10.36 -23.90 7.10
C ALA A 9 -9.23 -22.87 6.98
N ILE A 10 -9.48 -21.68 7.51
CA ILE A 10 -8.48 -20.62 7.69
C ILE A 10 -8.23 -20.42 9.19
N ASP A 11 -6.99 -20.13 9.57
CA ASP A 11 -6.63 -19.78 10.95
C ASP A 11 -7.24 -18.43 11.39
N ALA A 12 -7.20 -18.15 12.70
CA ALA A 12 -7.80 -16.94 13.27
C ALA A 12 -7.12 -15.67 12.77
N GLU A 13 -5.81 -15.73 12.55
CA GLU A 13 -5.00 -14.63 12.03
C GLU A 13 -5.22 -14.41 10.52
N GLY A 14 -5.75 -15.42 9.83
CA GLY A 14 -6.07 -15.38 8.41
C GLY A 14 -4.88 -15.60 7.49
N PHE A 15 -3.76 -16.16 7.95
CA PHE A 15 -2.56 -16.35 7.12
C PHE A 15 -2.46 -17.77 6.56
N ASN A 16 -2.97 -18.77 7.27
CA ASN A 16 -2.84 -20.16 6.88
C ASN A 16 -4.20 -20.74 6.49
N VAL A 17 -4.26 -21.35 5.31
CA VAL A 17 -5.43 -22.11 4.88
C VAL A 17 -5.04 -23.59 4.79
N THR A 18 -5.84 -24.44 5.43
CA THR A 18 -5.71 -25.90 5.35
C THR A 18 -6.91 -26.48 4.60
N ALA A 19 -6.70 -27.58 3.89
CA ALA A 19 -7.75 -28.29 3.19
C ALA A 19 -7.46 -29.79 3.13
N SER A 20 -8.51 -30.60 3.16
CA SER A 20 -8.45 -32.05 2.92
C SER A 20 -9.39 -32.44 1.79
N GLY A 21 -9.02 -33.43 0.98
CA GLY A 21 -9.86 -33.90 -0.11
C GLY A 21 -9.43 -35.25 -0.64
N LYS A 22 -10.37 -35.98 -1.27
CA LYS A 22 -10.09 -37.17 -2.06
C LYS A 22 -10.36 -36.85 -3.53
N THR A 23 -9.64 -37.49 -4.44
CA THR A 23 -9.76 -37.24 -5.90
C THR A 23 -11.14 -37.56 -6.47
N ASN A 24 -11.97 -38.29 -5.73
CA ASN A 24 -13.34 -38.68 -6.10
C ASN A 24 -14.42 -38.01 -5.24
N ILE A 25 -14.07 -37.00 -4.43
CA ILE A 25 -15.01 -36.24 -3.60
C ILE A 25 -14.91 -34.77 -4.01
N VAL A 26 -16.05 -34.17 -4.38
CA VAL A 26 -16.14 -32.74 -4.66
C VAL A 26 -15.93 -31.95 -3.37
N ALA A 27 -15.10 -30.91 -3.40
CA ALA A 27 -14.88 -30.03 -2.25
C ALA A 27 -16.19 -29.33 -1.84
N SER A 28 -16.46 -29.30 -0.53
CA SER A 28 -17.65 -28.65 0.04
C SER A 28 -17.38 -27.20 0.47
N THR A 29 -16.12 -26.83 0.66
CA THR A 29 -15.72 -25.47 1.06
C THR A 29 -14.53 -25.02 0.22
N ALA A 30 -14.56 -23.78 -0.25
CA ALA A 30 -13.44 -23.09 -0.87
C ALA A 30 -13.19 -21.76 -0.15
N ILE A 31 -11.93 -21.48 0.15
CA ILE A 31 -11.49 -20.27 0.84
C ILE A 31 -10.45 -19.58 -0.02
N ALA A 32 -10.61 -18.28 -0.22
CA ALA A 32 -9.63 -17.41 -0.84
C ALA A 32 -9.43 -16.17 0.03
N ARG A 33 -8.16 -15.79 0.23
CA ARG A 33 -7.77 -14.52 0.83
C ARG A 33 -6.74 -13.83 -0.05
N GLY A 34 -6.95 -12.55 -0.27
CA GLY A 34 -6.07 -11.70 -1.03
C GLY A 34 -5.93 -10.32 -0.42
N ASP A 35 -5.27 -9.44 -1.17
CA ASP A 35 -5.07 -8.04 -0.84
C ASP A 35 -5.82 -7.18 -1.87
N LEU A 36 -6.36 -6.04 -1.43
CA LEU A 36 -7.00 -5.05 -2.29
C LEU A 36 -6.21 -3.74 -2.17
N ARG A 37 -5.66 -3.26 -3.29
CA ARG A 37 -4.94 -1.99 -3.36
C ARG A 37 -5.65 -1.04 -4.29
N THR A 38 -5.95 0.14 -3.79
CA THR A 38 -6.65 1.20 -4.51
C THR A 38 -5.90 2.51 -4.33
N LEU A 39 -6.01 3.38 -5.34
CA LEU A 39 -5.30 4.66 -5.33
C LEU A 39 -6.12 5.75 -4.63
N THR A 40 -7.44 5.71 -4.79
CA THR A 40 -8.37 6.69 -4.22
C THR A 40 -9.45 5.99 -3.41
N VAL A 41 -10.09 6.74 -2.52
CA VAL A 41 -11.21 6.25 -1.71
C VAL A 41 -12.38 5.83 -2.59
N GLU A 42 -12.71 6.62 -3.62
CA GLU A 42 -13.81 6.33 -4.54
C GLU A 42 -13.53 5.06 -5.36
N GLN A 43 -12.25 4.82 -5.70
CA GLN A 43 -11.86 3.56 -6.34
C GLN A 43 -12.06 2.39 -5.38
N ASP A 44 -11.69 2.54 -4.12
CA ASP A 44 -11.86 1.52 -3.08
C ASP A 44 -13.33 1.14 -2.92
N GLU A 45 -14.18 2.13 -2.68
CA GLU A 45 -15.63 1.95 -2.50
C GLU A 45 -16.26 1.26 -3.71
N ARG A 46 -15.96 1.74 -4.92
CA ARG A 46 -16.49 1.17 -6.16
C ARG A 46 -16.06 -0.28 -6.36
N VAL A 47 -14.80 -0.60 -6.09
CA VAL A 47 -14.26 -1.95 -6.27
C VAL A 47 -14.85 -2.90 -5.23
N ARG A 48 -14.93 -2.49 -3.96
CA ARG A 48 -15.54 -3.30 -2.89
C ARG A 48 -17.01 -3.59 -3.18
N ALA A 49 -17.79 -2.58 -3.56
CA ALA A 49 -19.18 -2.75 -3.94
C ALA A 49 -19.33 -3.74 -5.11
N ARG A 50 -18.44 -3.65 -6.11
CA ARG A 50 -18.46 -4.57 -7.25
C ARG A 50 -18.11 -6.00 -6.84
N MET A 51 -17.10 -6.19 -5.99
CA MET A 51 -16.73 -7.50 -5.46
C MET A 51 -17.89 -8.13 -4.67
N GLN A 52 -18.54 -7.34 -3.81
CA GLN A 52 -19.69 -7.80 -3.02
C GLN A 52 -20.83 -8.27 -3.94
N ALA A 53 -21.19 -7.49 -4.95
CA ALA A 53 -22.24 -7.85 -5.92
C ALA A 53 -21.93 -9.13 -6.72
N ILE A 54 -20.65 -9.40 -6.98
CA ILE A 54 -20.22 -10.66 -7.62
C ILE A 54 -20.45 -11.84 -6.67
N VAL A 55 -20.09 -11.70 -5.39
CA VAL A 55 -20.26 -12.75 -4.38
C VAL A 55 -21.73 -13.02 -4.06
N GLU A 56 -22.57 -11.99 -4.05
CA GLU A 56 -24.03 -12.11 -3.92
C GLU A 56 -24.66 -12.91 -5.08
N THR A 57 -24.00 -12.94 -6.24
CA THR A 57 -24.43 -13.72 -7.41
C THR A 57 -23.71 -15.08 -7.48
N ASN A 58 -23.66 -15.78 -6.35
CA ASN A 58 -23.07 -17.12 -6.27
C ASN A 58 -23.89 -18.17 -7.05
N LEU A 59 -23.33 -19.40 -7.16
CA LEU A 59 -23.97 -20.47 -7.93
C LEU A 59 -25.20 -21.02 -7.19
N PRO A 60 -26.22 -21.53 -7.92
CA PRO A 60 -27.36 -22.18 -7.29
C PRO A 60 -26.94 -23.31 -6.34
N ARG A 61 -27.54 -23.33 -5.14
CA ARG A 61 -27.25 -24.29 -4.06
C ARG A 61 -25.85 -24.13 -3.46
N THR A 62 -25.28 -22.93 -3.51
CA THR A 62 -24.07 -22.57 -2.77
C THR A 62 -24.34 -21.35 -1.89
N ASP A 63 -23.52 -21.18 -0.87
CA ASP A 63 -23.43 -19.97 -0.08
C ASP A 63 -22.03 -19.37 -0.30
N ALA A 64 -21.93 -18.05 -0.27
CA ALA A 64 -20.67 -17.36 -0.40
C ALA A 64 -20.66 -16.11 0.46
N GLU A 65 -19.52 -15.84 1.07
CA GLU A 65 -19.30 -14.67 1.92
C GLU A 65 -18.00 -13.99 1.49
N LEU A 66 -18.02 -12.65 1.54
CA LEU A 66 -16.83 -11.82 1.35
C LEU A 66 -16.70 -10.91 2.57
N ILE A 67 -15.57 -11.03 3.24
CA ILE A 67 -15.25 -10.24 4.41
C ILE A 67 -14.06 -9.35 4.05
N PHE A 68 -14.22 -8.05 4.26
CA PHE A 68 -13.11 -7.12 4.25
C PHE A 68 -12.61 -6.90 5.68
N ALA A 69 -11.29 -6.73 5.84
CA ALA A 69 -10.72 -6.39 7.13
C ALA A 69 -11.26 -5.05 7.66
N GLU A 70 -11.49 -4.96 8.97
CA GLU A 70 -11.98 -3.74 9.64
C GLU A 70 -10.96 -2.59 9.58
N SER A 71 -9.68 -2.92 9.54
CA SER A 71 -8.58 -1.97 9.41
C SER A 71 -7.75 -2.27 8.16
N SER A 72 -7.49 -1.23 7.37
CA SER A 72 -6.60 -1.27 6.22
C SER A 72 -5.86 0.06 6.10
N TYR A 73 -4.69 0.05 5.47
CA TYR A 73 -3.99 1.28 5.11
C TYR A 73 -4.86 2.10 4.16
N PRO A 74 -5.14 3.38 4.46
CA PRO A 74 -5.96 4.22 3.59
C PRO A 74 -5.27 4.47 2.25
N PRO A 75 -6.04 4.59 1.15
CA PRO A 75 -5.51 5.05 -0.13
C PRO A 75 -4.90 6.45 -0.01
N MET A 76 -3.76 6.68 -0.65
CA MET A 76 -3.09 7.98 -0.69
C MET A 76 -2.93 8.44 -2.15
N ALA A 77 -3.92 9.18 -2.64
CA ALA A 77 -3.92 9.71 -4.00
C ALA A 77 -2.90 10.87 -4.17
N PRO A 78 -2.32 11.05 -5.36
CA PRO A 78 -1.63 12.29 -5.70
C PRO A 78 -2.56 13.50 -5.53
N SER A 79 -2.07 14.55 -4.89
CA SER A 79 -2.80 15.79 -4.60
C SER A 79 -1.97 16.99 -5.06
N GLU A 80 -2.58 18.17 -5.12
CA GLU A 80 -1.80 19.38 -5.40
C GLU A 80 -0.80 19.68 -4.29
N GLY A 81 -1.18 19.46 -3.03
CA GLY A 81 -0.32 19.75 -1.89
C GLY A 81 0.87 18.80 -1.74
N ASN A 82 0.72 17.50 -1.99
CA ASN A 82 1.89 16.61 -2.01
C ASN A 82 2.83 16.88 -3.20
N ARG A 83 2.31 17.34 -4.34
CA ARG A 83 3.15 17.85 -5.44
C ARG A 83 3.84 19.17 -5.09
N ALA A 84 3.19 20.05 -4.36
CA ALA A 84 3.81 21.28 -3.85
C ALA A 84 4.97 20.96 -2.88
N LEU A 85 4.80 19.96 -2.01
CA LEU A 85 5.89 19.48 -1.15
C LEU A 85 7.05 18.91 -1.96
N LEU A 86 6.78 18.12 -3.00
CA LEU A 86 7.82 17.63 -3.91
C LEU A 86 8.55 18.78 -4.61
N ALA A 87 7.84 19.81 -5.08
CA ALA A 87 8.44 20.99 -5.69
C ALA A 87 9.37 21.72 -4.70
N ARG A 88 8.98 21.85 -3.43
CA ARG A 88 9.82 22.42 -2.36
C ARG A 88 11.05 21.55 -2.08
N LEU A 89 10.90 20.24 -2.03
CA LEU A 89 12.04 19.32 -1.94
C LEU A 89 12.99 19.47 -3.14
N ASN A 90 12.47 19.69 -4.35
CA ASN A 90 13.30 19.93 -5.52
C ASN A 90 14.01 21.28 -5.51
N ALA A 91 13.45 22.31 -4.87
CA ALA A 91 14.18 23.53 -4.58
C ALA A 91 15.38 23.26 -3.66
N VAL A 92 15.18 22.47 -2.60
CA VAL A 92 16.29 22.01 -1.73
C VAL A 92 17.32 21.22 -2.53
N ASN A 93 16.90 20.33 -3.43
CA ASN A 93 17.82 19.58 -4.29
C ASN A 93 18.70 20.50 -5.12
N ARG A 94 18.11 21.50 -5.80
CA ARG A 94 18.87 22.47 -6.60
C ARG A 94 19.89 23.24 -5.77
N ASP A 95 19.51 23.71 -4.59
CA ASP A 95 20.40 24.49 -3.72
C ASP A 95 21.55 23.65 -3.14
N LEU A 96 21.34 22.34 -2.98
CA LEU A 96 22.37 21.38 -2.58
C LEU A 96 23.18 20.82 -3.76
N GLY A 97 22.92 21.26 -5.01
CA GLY A 97 23.56 20.72 -6.21
C GLY A 97 23.19 19.27 -6.52
N LEU A 98 22.04 18.80 -6.03
CA LEU A 98 21.51 17.46 -6.25
C LEU A 98 20.55 17.42 -7.45
N PRO A 99 20.42 16.27 -8.13
CA PRO A 99 19.42 16.10 -9.18
C PRO A 99 18.01 16.24 -8.63
N GLU A 100 17.11 16.78 -9.45
CA GLU A 100 15.68 16.81 -9.16
C GLU A 100 15.10 15.39 -9.11
N MET A 101 14.11 15.22 -8.26
CA MET A 101 13.35 13.99 -8.09
C MET A 101 12.05 14.10 -8.85
N SER A 102 11.77 13.10 -9.69
CA SER A 102 10.45 12.93 -10.31
C SER A 102 9.43 12.45 -9.28
N GLU A 103 8.15 12.70 -9.57
CA GLU A 103 7.07 12.02 -8.85
C GLU A 103 7.21 10.50 -9.07
N TYR A 104 7.14 9.73 -8.00
CA TYR A 104 7.17 8.27 -8.09
C TYR A 104 5.80 7.75 -8.52
N ASP A 105 5.75 6.77 -9.44
CA ASP A 105 4.50 6.21 -9.92
C ASP A 105 3.61 5.73 -8.75
N PRO A 106 2.41 6.30 -8.55
CA PRO A 106 1.52 5.89 -7.47
C PRO A 106 1.16 4.41 -7.47
N ALA A 107 1.08 3.76 -8.64
CA ALA A 107 0.77 2.35 -8.75
C ALA A 107 1.90 1.44 -8.23
N ARG A 108 3.12 1.98 -8.11
CA ARG A 108 4.30 1.27 -7.59
C ARG A 108 4.53 1.52 -6.10
N ARG A 109 3.75 2.40 -5.46
CA ARG A 109 3.87 2.72 -4.04
C ARG A 109 3.32 1.56 -3.19
N GLY A 110 3.96 1.32 -2.06
CA GLY A 110 3.47 0.41 -1.02
C GLY A 110 2.54 1.14 -0.04
N ALA A 111 1.91 0.36 0.84
CA ALA A 111 1.24 0.89 2.02
C ALA A 111 2.28 1.53 2.96
N ALA A 112 1.94 2.67 3.57
CA ALA A 112 2.78 3.39 4.51
C ALA A 112 1.93 4.23 5.47
N ASP A 113 2.47 4.52 6.66
CA ASP A 113 1.76 5.28 7.70
C ASP A 113 1.30 6.66 7.25
N SER A 114 1.96 7.22 6.22
CA SER A 114 1.54 8.46 5.56
C SER A 114 0.08 8.43 5.10
N GLY A 115 -0.46 7.26 4.74
CA GLY A 115 -1.85 7.12 4.34
C GLY A 115 -2.85 7.50 5.43
N PHE A 116 -2.50 7.31 6.71
CA PHE A 116 -3.38 7.65 7.83
C PHE A 116 -3.49 9.15 8.11
N VAL A 117 -2.51 9.94 7.69
CA VAL A 117 -2.48 11.41 7.92
C VAL A 117 -2.70 12.22 6.64
N ALA A 118 -2.65 11.58 5.47
CA ALA A 118 -2.72 12.25 4.18
C ALA A 118 -4.08 12.94 3.89
N ALA A 119 -5.14 12.58 4.63
CA ALA A 119 -6.43 13.26 4.56
C ALA A 119 -6.46 14.58 5.34
N ASP A 120 -5.60 14.72 6.35
CA ASP A 120 -5.59 15.86 7.27
C ASP A 120 -4.49 16.87 6.92
N VAL A 121 -3.37 16.40 6.37
CA VAL A 121 -2.20 17.23 6.07
C VAL A 121 -1.50 16.75 4.80
N ASP A 122 -1.01 17.71 4.02
CA ASP A 122 -0.16 17.44 2.87
C ASP A 122 1.05 16.60 3.31
N THR A 123 1.21 15.45 2.66
CA THR A 123 2.17 14.44 3.09
C THR A 123 3.06 14.01 1.94
N LEU A 124 4.36 13.89 2.21
CA LEU A 124 5.37 13.42 1.25
C LEU A 124 6.11 12.22 1.86
N GLY A 125 6.10 11.09 1.15
CA GLY A 125 6.91 9.91 1.49
C GLY A 125 8.28 9.91 0.79
N GLY A 126 9.05 8.83 0.98
CA GLY A 126 10.28 8.60 0.21
C GLY A 126 11.50 9.44 0.64
N LEU A 127 11.48 9.99 1.85
CA LEU A 127 12.63 10.72 2.44
C LEU A 127 13.63 9.81 3.17
N GLY A 128 13.37 8.50 3.20
CA GLY A 128 14.24 7.50 3.84
C GLY A 128 15.49 7.15 3.03
N ILE A 129 16.34 6.29 3.58
CA ILE A 129 17.57 5.81 2.94
C ILE A 129 17.26 5.16 1.57
N ALA A 130 18.16 5.35 0.59
CA ALA A 130 18.05 4.64 -0.68
C ALA A 130 18.50 3.19 -0.50
N GLY A 131 17.92 2.28 -1.27
CA GLY A 131 18.19 0.85 -1.17
C GLY A 131 17.41 0.05 -2.20
N GLY A 132 17.38 -1.25 -2.02
CA GLY A 132 16.69 -2.17 -2.92
C GLY A 132 16.27 -3.46 -2.22
N ASN A 133 15.38 -4.20 -2.89
CA ASN A 133 14.83 -5.48 -2.41
C ASN A 133 14.14 -5.39 -1.03
N ALA A 134 13.50 -4.26 -0.73
CA ALA A 134 12.70 -4.12 0.49
C ALA A 134 11.70 -5.28 0.61
N HIS A 135 11.65 -5.90 1.79
CA HIS A 135 10.80 -7.07 2.08
C HIS A 135 11.15 -8.34 1.29
N ALA A 136 12.39 -8.47 0.81
CA ALA A 136 12.84 -9.65 0.09
C ALA A 136 14.28 -10.03 0.46
N ASP A 137 14.64 -11.29 0.19
CA ASP A 137 16.01 -11.76 0.37
C ASP A 137 16.99 -10.89 -0.43
N GLY A 138 18.10 -10.52 0.22
CA GLY A 138 19.08 -9.61 -0.35
C GLY A 138 18.65 -8.14 -0.29
N GLU A 139 17.80 -7.76 0.67
CA GLU A 139 17.56 -6.37 1.06
C GLU A 139 18.88 -5.66 1.39
N TRP A 140 19.05 -4.44 0.86
CA TRP A 140 20.26 -3.66 1.05
C TRP A 140 19.97 -2.16 1.05
N VAL A 141 20.90 -1.39 1.60
CA VAL A 141 20.84 0.07 1.65
C VAL A 141 22.13 0.71 1.13
N ASP A 142 21.99 1.85 0.47
CA ASP A 142 23.08 2.72 0.05
C ASP A 142 23.47 3.64 1.21
N LEU A 143 24.58 3.35 1.89
CA LEU A 143 25.04 4.14 3.03
C LEU A 143 25.43 5.57 2.64
N ASP A 144 25.90 5.80 1.41
CA ASP A 144 26.25 7.14 0.93
C ASP A 144 24.99 8.01 0.79
N SER A 145 23.82 7.39 0.64
CA SER A 145 22.55 8.10 0.59
C SER A 145 22.14 8.71 1.94
N LEU A 146 22.67 8.23 3.07
CA LEU A 146 22.30 8.74 4.41
C LEU A 146 22.57 10.24 4.54
N VAL A 147 23.78 10.67 4.17
CA VAL A 147 24.17 12.09 4.26
C VAL A 147 23.26 12.95 3.39
N ARG A 148 23.02 12.50 2.14
CA ARG A 148 22.12 13.18 1.20
C ARG A 148 20.70 13.32 1.76
N GLN A 149 20.13 12.23 2.29
CA GLN A 149 18.76 12.23 2.80
C GLN A 149 18.62 13.04 4.10
N ALA A 150 19.62 12.98 4.99
CA ALA A 150 19.66 13.80 6.20
C ALA A 150 19.71 15.30 5.88
N GLN A 151 20.55 15.71 4.91
CA GLN A 151 20.64 17.11 4.46
C GLN A 151 19.33 17.59 3.84
N ARG A 152 18.73 16.79 2.95
CA ARG A 152 17.41 17.09 2.36
C ARG A 152 16.35 17.31 3.43
N ALA A 153 16.22 16.37 4.37
CA ALA A 153 15.24 16.45 5.43
C ALA A 153 15.46 17.68 6.32
N ALA A 154 16.70 17.91 6.77
CA ALA A 154 17.02 19.04 7.64
C ALA A 154 16.68 20.39 6.99
N VAL A 155 17.08 20.59 5.73
CA VAL A 155 16.82 21.85 5.02
C VAL A 155 15.32 22.00 4.71
N LEU A 156 14.65 20.95 4.25
CA LEU A 156 13.21 20.99 3.96
C LEU A 156 12.40 21.34 5.20
N ILE A 157 12.62 20.64 6.32
CA ILE A 157 11.94 20.89 7.59
C ILE A 157 12.20 22.31 8.07
N SER A 158 13.45 22.79 7.97
CA SER A 158 13.81 24.15 8.37
C SER A 158 13.05 25.21 7.56
N ARG A 159 12.96 25.05 6.23
CA ARG A 159 12.24 26.00 5.35
C ARG A 159 10.74 25.99 5.62
N LEU A 160 10.14 24.81 5.76
CA LEU A 160 8.73 24.67 6.08
C LEU A 160 8.38 25.30 7.43
N SER A 161 9.29 25.23 8.41
CA SER A 161 9.06 25.76 9.76
C SER A 161 9.25 27.28 9.86
N LEU A 162 10.12 27.86 9.02
CA LEU A 162 10.48 29.28 9.07
C LEU A 162 9.67 30.16 8.11
N GLY A 163 8.79 29.57 7.29
CA GLY A 163 7.94 30.31 6.34
C GLY A 163 8.70 30.94 5.17
N GLY A 164 9.93 30.49 4.89
CA GLY A 164 10.70 30.95 3.74
C GLY A 164 10.28 30.24 2.47
N GLU A 165 9.72 30.99 1.52
CA GLU A 165 9.57 30.55 0.12
C GLU A 165 10.92 30.43 -0.59
#